data_AF-A0A419DI80-F1
#
_entry.id   AF-A0A419DI80-F1
#
_cell.length_a   1.000
_cell.length_b   1.000
_cell.length_c   1.000
_cell.angle_alpha   90.00
_cell.angle_beta   90.00
_cell.angle_gamma   90.00
#
_symmetry.space_group_name_H-M   'P 1'
#
loop_
_entity.id
_entity.type
_entity.pdbx_description
1 polymer ?
#
loop_
_entity_poly.entity_id
_entity_poly.type
_entity_poly.pdbx_seq_one_letter_code
_entity_poly.pdbx_strand_id
1 'polypeptide(L)'
;MRFFPVPLDLNEEEKTFGGIFSVRQVVYMLIGVILTVLVLLLPKTLPLPVRVFLSAPFAVAGVSLAFVELYSVKLDRYVVLLINYCRRRKQFVLRGDD
;
A
#
# COMPACT_ATOMS: atom_id res chain seq x y z
N MET A 1 0.49 -9.43 42.43
CA MET A 1 -0.07 -9.18 41.08
C MET A 1 0.20 -10.41 40.23
N ARG A 2 -0.84 -11.08 39.72
CA ARG A 2 -0.66 -12.21 38.80
C ARG A 2 -0.30 -11.63 37.43
N PHE A 3 0.95 -11.81 37.00
CA PHE A 3 1.36 -11.51 35.64
C PHE A 3 0.78 -12.59 34.73
N PHE A 4 -0.28 -12.25 34.02
CA PHE A 4 -0.70 -13.03 32.86
C PHE A 4 0.15 -12.55 31.68
N PRO A 5 0.98 -13.42 31.06
CA PRO A 5 1.65 -13.07 29.83
C PRO A 5 0.55 -12.97 28.75
N VAL A 6 0.06 -11.76 28.52
CA VAL A 6 -0.76 -11.48 27.34
C VAL A 6 0.15 -11.76 26.15
N PRO A 7 -0.21 -12.68 25.23
CA PRO A 7 0.58 -12.89 24.04
C PRO A 7 0.63 -11.57 23.28
N LEU A 8 1.84 -11.04 23.08
CA LEU A 8 2.07 -9.91 22.21
C LEU A 8 1.62 -10.33 20.80
N ASP A 9 0.54 -9.71 20.32
CA ASP A 9 0.05 -9.96 18.98
C ASP A 9 0.95 -9.23 17.97
N LEU A 10 2.08 -9.86 17.67
CA LEU A 10 3.10 -9.38 16.73
C LEU A 10 2.63 -9.44 15.26
N ASN A 11 1.43 -9.98 15.00
CA ASN A 11 0.89 -10.05 13.63
C ASN A 11 0.28 -8.73 13.16
N GLU A 12 -0.11 -7.86 14.08
CA GLU A 12 -0.61 -6.54 13.72
C GLU A 12 0.55 -5.58 13.48
N GLU A 13 0.50 -4.89 12.35
CA GLU A 13 1.56 -3.98 11.97
C GLU A 13 1.52 -2.74 12.87
N GLU A 14 2.56 -2.57 13.69
CA GLU A 14 2.66 -1.49 14.66
C GLU A 14 2.47 -0.12 13.99
N LYS A 15 1.50 0.64 14.50
CA LYS A 15 1.23 2.01 14.07
C LYS A 15 2.24 2.94 14.73
N THR A 16 3.27 3.29 13.97
CA THR A 16 4.50 3.94 14.43
C THR A 16 4.35 5.44 14.64
N PHE A 17 3.42 6.09 13.93
CA PHE A 17 3.13 7.52 14.07
C PHE A 17 1.86 7.72 14.88
N GLY A 18 2.03 7.96 16.19
CA GLY A 18 0.95 8.32 17.11
C GLY A 18 -0.16 7.28 17.26
N GLY A 19 0.08 6.01 16.90
CA GLY A 19 -0.95 4.97 16.91
C GLY A 19 -1.98 5.09 15.77
N ILE A 20 -1.75 5.97 14.79
CA ILE A 20 -2.69 6.23 13.68
C ILE A 20 -2.13 5.68 12.36
N PHE A 21 -0.87 6.00 12.05
CA PHE A 21 -0.25 5.61 10.78
C PHE A 21 0.76 4.48 10.93
N SER A 22 0.72 3.56 9.97
CA SER A 22 1.70 2.49 9.80
C SER A 22 2.91 2.97 8.97
N VAL A 23 4.12 2.45 9.22
CA VAL A 23 5.34 2.78 8.46
C VAL A 23 5.10 2.73 6.94
N ARG A 24 4.40 1.71 6.45
CA ARG A 24 4.14 1.54 5.01
C ARG A 24 3.30 2.67 4.43
N GLN A 25 2.29 3.14 5.14
CA GLN A 25 1.43 4.24 4.69
C GLN A 25 2.25 5.52 4.52
N VAL A 26 3.18 5.76 5.45
CA VAL A 26 4.12 6.88 5.37
C VAL A 26 5.04 6.73 4.16
N VAL A 27 5.57 5.53 3.90
CA VAL A 27 6.41 5.28 2.71
C VAL A 27 5.64 5.52 1.41
N TYR A 28 4.41 5.03 1.27
CA TYR A 28 3.60 5.27 0.07
C TYR A 28 3.26 6.76 -0.12
N MET A 29 2.93 7.46 0.97
CA MET A 29 2.69 8.89 0.94
C MET A 29 3.94 9.65 0.49
N LEU A 30 5.12 9.31 1.03
CA LEU A 30 6.39 9.91 0.63
C LEU A 30 6.69 9.67 -0.85
N ILE A 31 6.52 8.45 -1.34
CA ILE A 31 6.71 8.12 -2.76
C ILE A 31 5.76 8.95 -3.64
N GLY A 32 4.48 9.06 -3.26
CA GLY A 32 3.50 9.88 -3.97
C GLY A 32 3.91 11.35 -4.04
N VAL A 33 4.37 11.91 -2.93
CA VAL A 33 4.85 13.31 -2.87
C VAL A 33 6.11 13.48 -3.73
N ILE A 34 7.07 12.56 -3.66
CA ILE A 34 8.28 12.63 -4.47
C ILE A 34 7.94 12.61 -5.97
N LEU A 35 7.06 11.70 -6.40
CA LEU A 35 6.66 11.60 -7.80
C LEU A 35 5.92 12.84 -8.30
N THR A 36 5.03 13.42 -7.49
CA THR A 36 4.32 14.65 -7.86
C THR A 36 5.26 15.84 -8.01
N VAL A 37 6.20 16.00 -7.09
CA VAL A 37 7.23 17.05 -7.14
C VAL A 37 8.15 16.86 -8.35
N LEU A 38 8.53 15.61 -8.66
CA LEU A 38 9.38 15.31 -9.82
C LEU A 38 8.70 15.69 -11.14
N VAL A 39 7.40 15.39 -11.29
CA VAL A 39 6.60 15.81 -12.46
C VAL A 39 6.46 17.33 -12.51
N LEU A 40 6.30 17.97 -11.36
CA LEU A 40 6.30 19.43 -11.26
C LEU A 40 7.67 20.07 -11.51
N LEU A 41 8.78 19.32 -11.52
CA LEU A 41 10.14 19.80 -11.80
C LEU A 41 10.57 19.64 -13.27
N LEU A 42 9.76 19.00 -14.12
CA LEU A 42 10.02 18.84 -15.56
C LEU A 42 10.36 20.19 -16.25
N PRO A 43 11.02 20.22 -17.43
CA PRO A 43 11.40 21.48 -18.06
C PRO A 43 10.23 22.47 -18.21
N LYS A 44 10.50 23.78 -18.07
CA LYS A 44 9.52 24.89 -18.24
C LYS A 44 8.92 25.02 -19.65
N THR A 45 9.20 24.06 -20.53
CA THR A 45 8.64 23.99 -21.88
C THR A 45 7.12 23.79 -21.86
N LEU A 46 6.58 23.21 -20.78
CA LEU A 46 5.14 23.03 -20.60
C LEU A 46 4.54 24.15 -19.72
N PRO A 47 3.36 24.69 -20.09
CA PRO A 47 2.66 25.67 -19.27
C PRO A 47 2.24 25.04 -17.92
N LEU A 48 2.27 25.84 -16.85
CA LEU A 48 1.91 25.44 -15.49
C LEU A 48 0.62 24.59 -15.38
N PRO A 49 -0.51 24.93 -16.01
CA PRO A 49 -1.74 24.14 -15.90
C PRO A 49 -1.58 22.69 -16.38
N VAL A 50 -0.79 22.45 -17.44
CA VAL A 50 -0.56 21.10 -17.98
C VAL A 50 0.25 20.26 -17.00
N ARG A 51 1.21 20.87 -16.30
CA ARG A 51 2.06 20.17 -15.33
C ARG A 51 1.28 19.76 -14.08
N VAL A 52 0.37 20.62 -13.62
CA VAL A 52 -0.54 20.31 -12.50
C VAL A 52 -1.50 19.19 -12.89
N PHE A 53 -2.05 19.23 -14.10
CA PHE A 53 -2.91 18.16 -14.60
C PHE A 53 -2.18 16.82 -14.69
N LEU A 54 -0.92 16.83 -15.14
CA LEU A 54 -0.10 15.64 -15.24
C LEU A 54 0.37 15.09 -13.88
N SER A 55 0.57 15.94 -12.88
CA SER A 55 0.98 15.52 -11.53
C SER A 55 -0.19 15.05 -10.67
N ALA A 56 -1.42 15.53 -10.93
CA ALA A 56 -2.63 15.14 -10.21
C ALA A 56 -2.83 13.62 -10.05
N PRO A 57 -2.70 12.76 -11.09
CA PRO A 57 -2.87 11.33 -10.93
C PRO A 57 -1.84 10.70 -9.99
N PHE A 58 -0.61 11.22 -9.93
CA PHE A 58 0.42 10.71 -9.01
C PHE A 58 0.10 11.07 -7.55
N ALA A 59 -0.47 12.25 -7.32
CA ALA A 59 -0.90 12.67 -5.98
C ALA A 59 -2.04 11.77 -5.49
N VAL A 60 -3.05 11.58 -6.36
CA VAL A 60 -4.21 10.73 -6.07
C VAL A 60 -3.76 9.29 -5.84
N ALA A 61 -2.86 8.76 -6.67
CA ALA A 61 -2.31 7.43 -6.51
C ALA A 61 -1.59 7.25 -5.17
N GLY A 62 -0.72 8.20 -4.79
CA GLY A 62 0.02 8.14 -3.51
C GLY A 62 -0.90 8.15 -2.29
N VAL A 63 -1.93 9.00 -2.30
CA VAL A 63 -2.93 9.06 -1.22
C VAL A 63 -3.78 7.78 -1.21
N SER A 64 -4.24 7.33 -2.38
CA SER A 64 -5.05 6.10 -2.45
C SER A 64 -4.28 4.88 -1.96
N LEU A 65 -2.99 4.74 -2.29
CA LEU A 65 -2.15 3.65 -1.78
C LEU A 65 -1.92 3.73 -0.27
N ALA A 66 -1.91 4.93 0.31
CA ALA A 66 -1.72 5.11 1.74
C ALA A 66 -2.99 4.82 2.56
N PHE A 67 -4.18 5.14 2.04
CA PHE A 67 -5.43 5.11 2.81
C PHE A 67 -6.44 4.05 2.36
N VAL A 68 -6.33 3.49 1.15
CA VAL A 68 -7.29 2.48 0.69
C VAL A 68 -6.94 1.14 1.31
N GLU A 69 -7.69 0.79 2.35
CA GLU A 69 -7.74 -0.56 2.92
C GLU A 69 -8.93 -1.29 2.28
N LEU A 70 -8.67 -2.42 1.61
CA LEU A 70 -9.72 -3.23 1.00
C LEU A 70 -9.96 -4.46 1.89
N TYR A 71 -11.19 -4.64 2.40
CA TYR A 71 -11.57 -5.78 3.23
C TYR A 71 -10.68 -6.00 4.48
N SER A 72 -10.32 -4.92 5.20
CA SER A 72 -9.47 -4.99 6.40
C SER A 72 -8.06 -5.57 6.15
N VAL A 73 -7.69 -5.76 4.87
CA VAL A 73 -6.37 -6.17 4.44
C VAL A 73 -5.73 -5.00 3.71
N LYS A 74 -4.52 -4.62 4.13
CA LYS A 74 -3.75 -3.59 3.45
C LYS A 74 -3.58 -3.96 1.97
N LEU A 75 -3.84 -3.00 1.07
CA LEU A 75 -3.88 -3.21 -0.37
C LEU A 75 -2.59 -3.84 -0.91
N ASP A 76 -1.44 -3.50 -0.34
CA ASP A 76 -0.13 -4.12 -0.63
C ASP A 76 -0.15 -5.64 -0.40
N ARG A 77 -0.57 -6.07 0.80
CA ARG A 77 -0.67 -7.49 1.15
C ARG A 77 -1.69 -8.20 0.26
N TYR A 78 -2.79 -7.52 -0.07
CA TYR A 78 -3.78 -8.02 -1.00
C TYR A 78 -3.22 -8.22 -2.42
N VAL A 79 -2.47 -7.25 -2.95
CA VAL A 79 -1.82 -7.32 -4.26
C VAL A 79 -0.76 -8.42 -4.29
N VAL A 80 0.06 -8.56 -3.24
CA VAL A 80 1.04 -9.65 -3.14
C VAL A 80 0.34 -11.01 -3.10
N LEU A 81 -0.73 -11.15 -2.32
CA LEU A 81 -1.55 -12.37 -2.27
C LEU A 81 -2.16 -12.68 -3.64
N LEU A 82 -2.66 -11.67 -4.34
CA LEU A 82 -3.26 -11.81 -5.67
C LEU A 82 -2.21 -12.20 -6.72
N ILE A 83 -1.03 -11.59 -6.71
CA ILE A 83 0.10 -11.96 -7.58
C ILE A 83 0.53 -13.40 -7.28
N ASN A 84 0.69 -13.76 -6.01
CA ASN A 84 1.03 -15.12 -5.61
C ASN A 84 -0.06 -16.13 -6.01
N TYR A 85 -1.33 -15.74 -5.91
CA TYR A 85 -2.46 -16.55 -6.35
C TYR A 85 -2.44 -16.76 -7.87
N CYS A 86 -2.17 -15.72 -8.65
CA CYS A 86 -2.04 -15.81 -10.11
C CYS A 86 -0.80 -16.62 -10.54
N ARG A 87 0.32 -16.54 -9.78
CA ARG A 87 1.56 -17.29 -10.09
C ARG A 87 1.53 -18.74 -9.62
N ARG A 88 0.69 -19.11 -8.66
CA ARG A 88 0.54 -20.51 -8.25
C ARG A 88 -0.07 -21.30 -9.42
N ARG A 89 0.67 -22.29 -9.94
CA ARG A 89 0.06 -23.33 -10.78
C ARG A 89 -0.99 -24.03 -9.93
N LYS A 90 -2.25 -23.84 -10.27
CA LYS A 90 -3.36 -24.50 -9.58
C LYS A 90 -3.34 -25.98 -9.96
N GLN A 91 -2.58 -26.77 -9.22
CA GLN A 91 -2.79 -28.21 -9.21
C GLN A 91 -4.04 -28.45 -8.39
N PHE A 92 -5.20 -28.38 -9.05
CA PHE A 92 -6.43 -28.89 -8.49
C PHE A 92 -6.29 -30.41 -8.47
N VAL A 93 -5.72 -30.95 -7.39
CA VAL A 93 -5.89 -32.36 -7.09
C VAL A 93 -7.34 -32.50 -6.65
N LEU A 94 -8.20 -32.89 -7.59
CA LEU A 94 -9.51 -33.43 -7.29
C LEU A 94 -9.28 -34.69 -6.47
N ARG A 95 -9.26 -34.54 -5.15
CA ARG A 95 -9.19 -35.65 -4.22
C ARG A 95 -10.63 -36.16 -4.05
N GLY A 96 -11.05 -36.95 -5.02
CA GLY A 96 -12.34 -37.63 -5.06
C GLY A 96 -12.17 -38.86 -5.94
N ASP A 97 -12.00 -40.00 -5.25
CA ASP A 97 -12.15 -41.39 -5.67
C ASP A 97 -11.00 -42.23 -5.10
N ASP A 98 -11.18 -42.63 -3.83
CA ASP A 98 -10.71 -43.89 -3.23
C ASP A 98 -11.58 -44.18 -1.99
#